data_AF-Q4SUH1-F1
#
_entry.id   AF-Q4SUH1-F1
#
_cell.length_a   1.000
_cell.length_b   1.000
_cell.length_c   1.000
_cell.angle_alpha   90.00
_cell.angle_beta   90.00
_cell.angle_gamma   90.00
#
_symmetry.space_group_name_H-M   'P 1'
#
loop_
_entity.id
_entity.type
_entity.pdbx_description
1 polymer ?
#
loop_
_entity_poly.entity_id
_entity_poly.type
_entity_poly.pdbx_seq_one_letter_code
_entity_poly.pdbx_strand_id
1 'polypeptide(L)'
;SADEIARLCYERFDQLPRRGKPEAGREWTLLAAVLRTARSAKSDQVTKEVVSLATGTKCVGRSAMSPNGDVLNDSHAEVIARRGCVRYLIQELHRAVTGGDSAVFCRAEQRGKWKLKPGVSFHFFCSHTPCGDASIVPMTDSPSCGFFS
;
A
#
# COMPACT_ATOMS: atom_id res chain seq x y z
N SER A 1 -3.67 -2.49 -15.81
CA SER A 1 -5.08 -2.36 -15.33
C SER A 1 -5.12 -2.52 -13.81
N ALA A 2 -6.29 -2.38 -13.16
CA ALA A 2 -6.42 -2.70 -11.73
C ALA A 2 -6.10 -4.18 -11.44
N ASP A 3 -6.55 -5.10 -12.28
CA ASP A 3 -6.27 -6.55 -12.15
C ASP A 3 -4.78 -6.86 -12.23
N GLU A 4 -4.05 -6.16 -13.12
CA GLU A 4 -2.60 -6.31 -13.24
C GLU A 4 -1.88 -5.86 -11.97
N ILE A 5 -2.31 -4.75 -11.36
CA ILE A 5 -1.74 -4.27 -10.09
C ILE A 5 -1.99 -5.30 -8.99
N ALA A 6 -3.24 -5.77 -8.87
CA ALA A 6 -3.60 -6.78 -7.88
C ALA A 6 -2.76 -8.06 -8.05
N ARG A 7 -2.63 -8.58 -9.28
CA ARG A 7 -1.81 -9.75 -9.59
C ARG A 7 -0.36 -9.56 -9.16
N LEU A 8 0.27 -8.42 -9.51
CA LEU A 8 1.65 -8.14 -9.12
C LEU A 8 1.83 -8.06 -7.60
N CYS A 9 0.84 -7.52 -6.88
CA CYS A 9 0.86 -7.48 -5.42
C CYS A 9 0.78 -8.89 -4.80
N TYR A 10 -0.09 -9.76 -5.33
CA TYR A 10 -0.18 -11.16 -4.87
C TYR A 10 1.08 -11.96 -5.21
N GLU A 11 1.62 -11.84 -6.43
CA GLU A 11 2.86 -12.51 -6.81
C GLU A 11 4.04 -12.09 -5.92
N ARG A 12 4.14 -10.80 -5.62
CA ARG A 12 5.17 -10.28 -4.70
C ARG A 12 4.98 -10.82 -3.29
N PHE A 13 3.74 -10.94 -2.83
CA PHE A 13 3.40 -11.55 -1.55
C PHE A 13 3.83 -13.01 -1.53
N ASP A 14 3.49 -13.80 -2.54
CA ASP A 14 3.80 -15.23 -2.62
C ASP A 14 5.30 -15.52 -2.60
N GLN A 15 6.12 -14.63 -3.18
CA GLN A 15 7.58 -14.71 -3.13
C GLN A 15 8.20 -14.44 -1.76
N LEU A 16 7.47 -13.83 -0.81
CA LEU A 16 7.99 -13.60 0.54
C LEU A 16 8.20 -14.92 1.31
N PRO A 17 9.20 -14.99 2.21
CA PRO A 17 9.38 -16.13 3.11
C PRO A 17 8.12 -16.44 3.92
N ARG A 18 7.96 -17.69 4.36
CA ARG A 18 6.83 -18.11 5.21
C ARG A 18 6.77 -17.37 6.55
N ARG A 19 7.91 -16.91 7.08
CA ARG A 19 7.95 -16.16 8.35
C ARG A 19 7.23 -14.82 8.18
N GLY A 20 6.16 -14.62 8.96
CA GLY A 20 5.35 -13.40 8.93
C GLY A 20 4.17 -13.44 7.94
N LYS A 21 3.94 -14.56 7.25
CA LYS A 21 2.70 -14.81 6.51
C LYS A 21 1.66 -15.48 7.42
N PRO A 22 0.36 -15.23 7.21
CA PRO A 22 -0.70 -15.96 7.90
C PRO A 22 -0.61 -17.45 7.59
N GLU A 23 -0.94 -18.29 8.57
CA GLU A 23 -1.08 -19.73 8.35
C GLU A 23 -2.29 -20.03 7.44
N ALA A 24 -2.03 -20.62 6.28
CA ALA A 24 -3.06 -20.96 5.30
C ALA A 24 -4.14 -21.87 5.93
N GLY A 25 -5.40 -21.45 5.83
CA GLY A 25 -6.55 -22.18 6.38
C GLY A 25 -6.79 -21.99 7.88
N ARG A 26 -5.91 -21.26 8.59
CA ARG A 26 -6.04 -20.99 10.03
C ARG A 26 -6.13 -19.51 10.36
N GLU A 27 -5.41 -18.68 9.61
CA GLU A 27 -5.34 -17.24 9.84
C GLU A 27 -5.82 -16.47 8.61
N TRP A 28 -6.73 -15.53 8.83
CA TRP A 28 -7.16 -14.58 7.81
C TRP A 28 -6.49 -13.23 8.05
N THR A 29 -5.99 -12.62 6.98
CA THR A 29 -5.47 -11.24 7.01
C THR A 29 -5.84 -10.49 5.74
N LEU A 30 -5.93 -9.17 5.85
CA LEU A 30 -5.92 -8.28 4.70
C LEU A 30 -4.50 -8.11 4.18
N LEU A 31 -4.38 -7.85 2.89
CA LEU A 31 -3.15 -7.49 2.19
C LEU A 31 -3.31 -6.09 1.60
N ALA A 32 -2.33 -5.23 1.84
CA ALA A 32 -2.24 -3.93 1.18
C ALA A 32 -0.84 -3.71 0.62
N ALA A 33 -0.77 -2.93 -0.45
CA ALA A 33 0.47 -2.69 -1.17
C ALA A 33 0.50 -1.27 -1.75
N VAL A 34 1.72 -0.77 -1.96
CA VAL A 34 1.98 0.39 -2.82
C VAL A 34 2.88 -0.05 -3.96
N LEU A 35 2.44 0.23 -5.18
CA LEU A 35 3.14 -0.12 -6.40
C LEU A 35 3.57 1.16 -7.14
N ARG A 36 4.86 1.28 -7.45
CA ARG A 36 5.42 2.33 -8.30
C ARG A 36 5.27 1.93 -9.76
N THR A 37 4.74 2.82 -10.59
CA THR A 37 4.86 2.76 -12.05
C THR A 37 5.82 3.84 -12.53
N ALA A 38 6.72 3.51 -13.45
CA ALA A 38 7.57 4.50 -14.11
C ALA A 38 7.59 4.27 -15.62
N ARG A 39 7.19 5.28 -16.40
CA ARG A 39 7.31 5.29 -17.86
C ARG A 39 8.68 5.83 -18.26
N SER A 40 9.41 5.07 -19.08
CA SER A 40 10.68 5.53 -19.65
C SER A 40 10.42 6.60 -20.71
N ALA A 41 11.24 7.66 -20.74
CA ALA A 41 11.17 8.69 -21.77
C ALA A 41 11.83 8.24 -23.10
N LYS A 42 12.72 7.23 -23.04
CA LYS A 42 13.48 6.74 -24.19
C LYS A 42 12.82 5.57 -24.92
N SER A 43 11.89 4.91 -24.24
CA SER A 43 11.16 3.74 -24.73
C SER A 43 9.76 3.83 -24.15
N ASP A 44 8.71 3.49 -24.88
CA ASP A 44 7.33 3.45 -24.35
C ASP A 44 7.09 2.29 -23.35
N GLN A 45 8.17 1.80 -22.73
CA GLN A 45 8.17 0.78 -21.71
C GLN A 45 7.74 1.38 -20.36
N VAL A 46 6.82 0.69 -19.71
CA VAL A 46 6.36 0.99 -18.35
C VAL A 46 6.89 -0.07 -17.41
N THR A 47 7.66 0.35 -16.41
CA THR A 47 8.12 -0.51 -15.31
C THR A 47 7.16 -0.44 -14.14
N LYS A 48 6.97 -1.57 -13.45
CA LYS A 48 6.08 -1.71 -12.29
C LYS A 48 6.85 -2.39 -11.15
N GLU A 49 6.78 -1.83 -9.95
CA GLU A 49 7.49 -2.36 -8.78
C GLU A 49 6.65 -2.21 -7.52
N VAL A 50 6.43 -3.30 -6.77
CA VAL A 50 5.84 -3.23 -5.43
C VAL A 50 6.88 -2.71 -4.44
N VAL A 51 6.71 -1.48 -3.98
CA VAL A 51 7.68 -0.79 -3.10
C VAL A 51 7.35 -0.93 -1.62
N SER A 52 6.11 -1.26 -1.31
CA SER A 52 5.66 -1.53 0.05
C SER A 52 4.54 -2.57 0.02
N LEU A 53 4.58 -3.52 0.95
CA LEU A 53 3.61 -4.60 1.09
C LEU A 53 3.41 -4.88 2.56
N ALA A 54 2.19 -5.11 2.98
CA ALA A 54 1.89 -5.44 4.36
C ALA A 54 0.61 -6.26 4.50
N THR A 55 0.57 -7.03 5.57
CA THR A 55 -0.63 -7.72 6.05
C THR A 55 -1.01 -7.21 7.43
N GLY A 56 -2.31 -7.23 7.75
CA GLY A 56 -2.79 -6.95 9.09
C GLY A 56 -4.27 -6.64 9.15
N THR A 57 -4.89 -6.98 10.29
CA THR A 57 -6.34 -6.84 10.56
C THR A 57 -6.62 -6.37 11.99
N LYS A 58 -5.58 -5.98 12.74
CA LYS A 58 -5.69 -5.71 14.17
C LYS A 58 -5.24 -4.29 14.49
N CYS A 59 -5.96 -3.64 15.40
CA CYS A 59 -5.52 -2.43 16.08
C CYS A 59 -5.03 -2.77 17.49
N VAL A 60 -4.08 -2.00 18.01
CA VAL A 60 -3.62 -2.15 19.39
C VAL A 60 -4.69 -1.57 20.32
N GLY A 61 -5.06 -2.34 21.36
CA GLY A 61 -6.00 -1.87 22.38
C GLY A 61 -5.45 -0.68 23.17
N ARG A 62 -6.35 0.19 23.67
CA ARG A 62 -6.00 1.45 24.38
C ARG A 62 -4.99 1.28 25.53
N SER A 63 -4.96 0.12 26.18
CA SER A 63 -4.05 -0.21 27.29
C SER A 63 -2.60 -0.49 26.87
N ALA A 64 -2.33 -0.71 25.59
CA ALA A 64 -1.00 -0.97 25.05
C ALA A 64 -0.45 0.19 24.20
N MET A 65 -1.17 1.32 24.16
CA MET A 65 -0.67 2.54 23.51
C MET A 65 0.47 3.15 24.33
N SER A 66 1.54 3.54 23.66
CA SER A 66 2.67 4.21 24.28
C SER A 66 2.72 5.68 23.85
N PRO A 67 2.96 6.62 24.79
CA PRO A 67 3.15 8.03 24.47
C PRO A 67 4.49 8.30 23.74
N ASN A 68 5.40 7.33 23.72
CA ASN A 68 6.75 7.49 23.14
C ASN A 68 6.79 7.26 21.61
N GLY A 69 5.66 6.91 20.98
CA GLY A 69 5.59 6.67 19.54
C GLY A 69 6.29 5.39 19.05
N ASP A 70 6.64 4.50 19.98
CA ASP A 70 7.28 3.19 19.74
C ASP A 70 6.26 2.06 19.52
N VAL A 71 4.97 2.30 19.83
CA VAL A 71 3.89 1.34 19.57
C VAL A 71 3.05 1.73 18.36
N LEU A 72 2.78 0.73 17.53
CA LEU A 72 2.03 0.86 16.30
C LEU A 72 0.52 0.74 16.57
N ASN A 73 -0.12 1.86 16.91
CA ASN A 73 -1.53 1.87 17.36
C ASN A 73 -2.53 1.24 16.37
N ASP A 74 -2.25 1.33 15.07
CA ASP A 74 -3.04 0.74 13.99
C ASP A 74 -2.12 -0.14 13.15
N SER A 75 -2.42 -1.44 13.14
CA SER A 75 -1.71 -2.47 12.38
C SER A 75 -2.56 -3.05 11.25
N HIS A 76 -3.57 -2.31 10.77
CA HIS A 76 -4.24 -2.65 9.52
C HIS A 76 -3.28 -2.58 8.34
N ALA A 77 -3.45 -3.51 7.40
CA ALA A 77 -2.57 -3.68 6.26
C ALA A 77 -2.29 -2.36 5.53
N GLU A 78 -3.33 -1.55 5.28
CA GLU A 78 -3.24 -0.26 4.60
C GLU A 78 -2.33 0.74 5.33
N VAL A 79 -2.39 0.77 6.65
CA VAL A 79 -1.61 1.70 7.47
C VAL A 79 -0.13 1.30 7.44
N ILE A 80 0.16 0.00 7.56
CA ILE A 80 1.53 -0.51 7.47
C ILE A 80 2.10 -0.29 6.07
N ALA A 81 1.34 -0.60 5.02
CA ALA A 81 1.77 -0.42 3.63
C ALA A 81 2.09 1.07 3.36
N ARG A 82 1.27 2.00 3.88
CA ARG A 82 1.54 3.44 3.79
C ARG A 82 2.81 3.84 4.53
N ARG A 83 3.01 3.38 5.77
CA ARG A 83 4.24 3.66 6.55
C ARG A 83 5.49 3.14 5.83
N GLY A 84 5.43 1.92 5.28
CA GLY A 84 6.50 1.36 4.46
C GLY A 84 6.80 2.19 3.22
N CYS A 85 5.76 2.70 2.55
CA CYS A 85 5.92 3.59 1.39
C CYS A 85 6.60 4.91 1.77
N VAL A 86 6.21 5.53 2.89
CA VAL A 86 6.87 6.77 3.37
C VAL A 86 8.37 6.52 3.62
N ARG A 87 8.73 5.40 4.25
CA ARG A 87 10.14 5.03 4.45
C ARG A 87 10.87 4.87 3.11
N TYR A 88 10.27 4.20 2.14
CA TYR A 88 10.81 4.07 0.79
C TYR A 88 11.06 5.44 0.13
N LEU A 89 10.09 6.36 0.21
CA LEU A 89 10.22 7.71 -0.34
C LEU A 89 11.34 8.51 0.33
N ILE A 90 11.49 8.39 1.66
CA ILE A 90 12.59 9.05 2.39
C ILE A 90 13.96 8.50 1.93
N GLN A 91 14.08 7.19 1.74
CA GLN A 91 15.30 6.57 1.23
C GLN A 91 15.63 7.03 -0.19
N GLU A 92 14.62 7.11 -1.06
CA GLU A 92 14.77 7.61 -2.43
C GLU A 92 15.16 9.09 -2.46
N LEU A 93 14.57 9.92 -1.62
CA LEU A 93 14.93 11.33 -1.49
C LEU A 93 16.37 11.47 -0.98
N HIS A 94 16.76 10.69 0.03
CA HIS A 94 18.13 10.67 0.54
C HIS A 94 19.12 10.33 -0.58
N ARG A 95 18.87 9.26 -1.35
CA ARG A 95 19.70 8.90 -2.52
C ARG A 95 19.82 10.06 -3.49
N ALA A 96 18.71 10.72 -3.80
CA ALA A 96 18.70 11.85 -4.73
C ALA A 96 19.54 13.02 -4.20
N VAL A 97 19.39 13.37 -2.92
CA VAL A 97 20.14 14.47 -2.27
C VAL A 97 21.63 14.19 -2.19
N THR A 98 22.04 12.93 -1.94
CA THR A 98 23.45 12.54 -1.86
C THR A 98 24.10 12.28 -3.22
N GLY A 99 23.42 12.58 -4.33
CA GLY A 99 23.96 12.42 -5.68
C GLY A 99 23.91 10.99 -6.23
N GLY A 100 23.18 10.08 -5.57
CA GLY A 100 22.87 8.76 -6.11
C GLY A 100 21.73 8.80 -7.14
N ASP A 101 21.54 7.69 -7.85
CA ASP A 101 20.40 7.55 -8.76
C ASP A 101 19.15 7.14 -7.97
N SER A 102 18.19 8.07 -7.84
CA SER A 102 16.86 7.79 -7.29
C SER A 102 15.92 7.36 -8.39
N ALA A 103 15.20 6.26 -8.22
CA ALA A 103 14.13 5.85 -9.13
C ALA A 103 12.91 6.79 -9.10
N VAL A 104 12.77 7.62 -8.07
CA VAL A 104 11.55 8.39 -7.78
C VAL A 104 11.73 9.90 -7.98
N PHE A 105 12.82 10.48 -7.49
CA PHE A 105 12.95 11.94 -7.40
C PHE A 105 13.97 12.53 -8.38
N CYS A 106 13.70 13.75 -8.84
CA CYS A 106 14.64 14.61 -9.53
C CYS A 106 14.62 16.03 -8.94
N ARG A 107 15.64 16.83 -9.24
CA ARG A 107 15.69 18.22 -8.80
C ARG A 107 14.52 19.00 -9.37
N ALA A 108 13.90 19.83 -8.53
CA ALA A 108 12.94 20.82 -8.98
C ALA A 108 13.68 22.06 -9.50
N GLU A 109 12.95 22.95 -10.18
CA GLU A 109 13.47 24.24 -10.66
C GLU A 109 13.92 25.14 -9.50
N GLN A 110 13.21 25.07 -8.38
CA GLN A 110 13.57 25.79 -7.16
C GLN A 110 14.73 25.09 -6.45
N ARG A 111 15.79 25.86 -6.16
CA ARG A 111 16.97 25.38 -5.43
C ARG A 111 16.57 24.74 -4.11
N GLY A 112 17.13 23.56 -3.83
CA GLY A 112 16.88 22.81 -2.60
C GLY A 112 15.58 22.00 -2.58
N LYS A 113 14.75 22.06 -3.64
CA LYS A 113 13.52 21.27 -3.74
C LYS A 113 13.67 20.09 -4.69
N TRP A 114 12.88 19.06 -4.43
CA TRP A 114 12.82 17.83 -5.21
C TRP A 114 11.38 17.55 -5.61
N LYS A 115 11.19 16.96 -6.79
CA LYS A 115 9.89 16.57 -7.32
C LYS A 115 9.96 15.14 -7.85
N LEU A 116 8.80 14.51 -8.04
CA LEU A 116 8.75 13.21 -8.72
C LEU A 116 9.31 13.33 -10.14
N LYS A 117 10.06 12.32 -10.55
CA LYS A 117 10.50 12.16 -11.94
C LYS A 117 9.24 12.09 -12.83
N PRO A 118 9.26 12.73 -14.03
CA PRO A 118 8.18 12.58 -14.99
C PRO A 118 7.90 11.11 -15.29
N GLY A 119 6.62 10.74 -15.37
CA GLY A 119 6.20 9.36 -15.63
C GLY A 119 6.24 8.43 -14.42
N VAL A 120 6.69 8.89 -13.25
CA VAL A 120 6.57 8.15 -11.98
C VAL A 120 5.21 8.42 -11.34
N SER A 121 4.50 7.35 -10.98
CA SER A 121 3.27 7.41 -10.19
C SER A 121 3.16 6.21 -9.26
N PHE A 122 2.25 6.28 -8.30
CA PHE A 122 2.03 5.25 -7.30
C PHE A 122 0.58 4.80 -7.31
N HIS A 123 0.37 3.50 -7.14
CA HIS A 123 -0.93 2.86 -7.04
C HIS A 123 -1.03 2.20 -5.68
N PHE A 124 -2.14 2.46 -4.99
CA PHE A 124 -2.45 1.79 -3.75
C PHE A 124 -3.39 0.61 -4.03
N PHE A 125 -3.06 -0.54 -3.48
CA PHE A 125 -3.85 -1.76 -3.58
C PHE A 125 -4.23 -2.22 -2.17
N CYS A 126 -5.47 -2.66 -2.01
CA CYS A 126 -5.95 -3.35 -0.81
C CYS A 126 -6.84 -4.52 -1.23
N SER A 127 -6.65 -5.69 -0.62
CA SER A 127 -7.42 -6.91 -0.92
C SER A 127 -8.88 -6.83 -0.47
N HIS A 128 -9.21 -5.85 0.36
CA HIS A 128 -10.56 -5.51 0.78
C HIS A 128 -10.68 -4.00 0.94
N THR A 129 -11.89 -3.49 0.95
CA THR A 129 -12.12 -2.08 1.20
C THR A 129 -11.58 -1.72 2.59
N PRO A 130 -10.73 -0.68 2.73
CA PRO A 130 -10.16 -0.31 4.03
C PRO A 130 -11.28 0.02 5.02
N CYS A 131 -11.10 -0.34 6.29
CA CYS A 131 -12.13 -0.16 7.29
C CYS A 131 -12.34 1.33 7.60
N GLY A 132 -13.61 1.75 7.70
CA GLY A 132 -14.02 3.16 7.84
C GLY A 132 -15.17 3.48 6.88
N ASP A 133 -15.35 4.76 6.52
CA ASP A 133 -16.45 5.22 5.64
C ASP A 133 -16.49 4.48 4.29
N ALA A 134 -15.36 3.97 3.80
CA ALA A 134 -15.28 3.22 2.56
C ALA A 134 -15.97 1.83 2.62
N SER A 135 -16.23 1.30 3.81
CA SER A 135 -16.89 0.00 4.04
C SER A 135 -18.38 0.10 4.38
N ILE A 136 -18.94 1.32 4.46
CA ILE A 136 -20.36 1.54 4.73
C ILE A 136 -21.11 1.50 3.39
N VAL A 137 -21.53 0.31 2.99
CA VAL A 137 -22.45 0.13 1.86
C VAL A 137 -23.87 0.25 2.43
N PRO A 138 -24.73 1.16 1.93
CA PRO A 138 -26.14 1.15 2.32
C PRO A 138 -26.73 -0.21 1.93
N MET A 139 -27.30 -0.92 2.89
CA MET A 139 -28.18 -2.04 2.57
C MET A 139 -29.38 -1.44 1.81
N THR A 140 -29.39 -1.56 0.49
CA THR A 140 -30.64 -1.41 -0.25
C THR A 140 -31.48 -2.62 0.12
N ASP A 141 -32.43 -2.41 1.04
CA ASP A 141 -33.51 -3.35 1.30
C ASP A 141 -34.13 -3.72 -0.04
N SER A 142 -33.79 -4.91 -0.53
CA SER A 142 -34.54 -5.54 -1.61
C SER A 142 -35.81 -6.07 -0.95
N PRO A 143 -37.02 -5.61 -1.32
CA PRO A 143 -38.23 -6.20 -0.80
C PRO A 143 -38.30 -7.63 -1.33
N SER A 144 -38.07 -8.59 -0.44
CA SER A 144 -38.35 -10.00 -0.69
C SER A 144 -39.84 -10.15 -1.00
N CYS A 145 -40.12 -10.69 -2.19
CA CYS A 145 -41.44 -11.13 -2.61
C CYS A 145 -41.96 -12.28 -1.72
N GLY A 146 -43.16 -12.10 -1.13
CA GLY A 146 -44.17 -13.12 -0.82
C GLY A 146 -43.99 -14.06 0.38
N PHE A 147 -44.99 -14.15 1.27
CA PHE A 147 -45.94 -15.29 1.41
C PHE A 147 -46.89 -15.11 2.63
N PHE A 148 -48.21 -15.16 2.37
CA PHE A 148 -49.39 -15.60 3.17
C PHE A 148 -49.52 -15.29 4.67
N SER A 149 -50.60 -14.60 5.08
CA SER A 149 -51.97 -15.12 5.26
C SER A 149 -52.99 -13.99 5.15
#